data_AF-A0AAV5IT45-F1
#
_entry.id   AF-A0AAV5IT45-F1
#
_cell.length_a   1.000
_cell.length_b   1.000
_cell.length_c   1.000
_cell.angle_alpha   90.00
_cell.angle_beta   90.00
_cell.angle_gamma   90.00
#
_symmetry.space_group_name_H-M   'P 1'
#
loop_
_entity.id
_entity.type
_entity.pdbx_description
1 polymer ?
#
loop_
_entity_poly.entity_id
_entity_poly.type
_entity_poly.pdbx_seq_one_letter_code
_entity_poly.pdbx_strand_id
1 'polypeptide(L)'
;MTIQRKSSVVTVHSGASSTGASEFRIDGRVVNWDEYNGKLRSLGILVKARNFLVFQGDVESIASKNPKEFTALLEQISGSEELKREYDDLEEKKAVAEEKSALVYQKKRTIVMERKQKK
;
A
#
# COMPACT_ATOMS: atom_id res chain seq x y z
N MET A 1 -36.26 20.06 9.48
CA MET A 1 -34.93 20.59 9.85
C MET A 1 -33.94 20.11 8.80
N THR A 2 -33.71 20.93 7.76
CA THR A 2 -32.87 20.53 6.61
C THR A 2 -31.41 20.79 6.94
N ILE A 3 -30.64 19.74 7.15
CA ILE A 3 -29.19 19.83 7.35
C ILE A 3 -28.57 20.13 5.98
N GLN A 4 -28.35 21.41 5.69
CA GLN A 4 -27.51 21.86 4.59
C GLN A 4 -26.06 21.48 4.94
N ARG A 5 -25.59 20.32 4.49
CA ARG A 5 -24.14 20.01 4.50
C ARG A 5 -23.48 21.03 3.56
N LYS A 6 -22.83 22.07 4.11
CA LYS A 6 -21.91 22.91 3.33
C LYS A 6 -20.83 21.99 2.76
N SER A 7 -20.82 21.80 1.45
CA SER A 7 -19.69 21.19 0.78
C SER A 7 -18.53 22.18 0.89
N SER A 8 -17.52 21.86 1.68
CA SER A 8 -16.30 22.67 1.78
C SER A 8 -15.50 22.49 0.50
N VAL A 9 -15.42 23.53 -0.32
CA VAL A 9 -14.54 23.55 -1.49
C VAL A 9 -13.10 23.57 -1.01
N VAL A 10 -12.30 22.61 -1.45
CA VAL A 10 -10.84 22.56 -1.24
C VAL A 10 -10.18 23.00 -2.53
N THR A 11 -9.20 23.89 -2.44
CA THR A 11 -8.42 24.34 -3.60
C THR A 11 -7.01 23.77 -3.55
N VAL A 12 -6.59 23.09 -4.62
CA VAL A 12 -5.24 22.55 -4.79
C VAL A 12 -4.58 23.17 -6.02
N HIS A 13 -3.32 23.58 -5.89
CA HIS A 13 -2.52 24.12 -6.99
C HIS A 13 -1.14 23.46 -7.03
N SER A 14 -0.68 23.14 -8.24
CA SER A 14 0.70 22.76 -8.54
C SER A 14 1.25 23.69 -9.61
N GLY A 15 2.47 24.19 -9.44
CA GLY A 15 3.13 25.05 -10.41
C GLY A 15 4.64 24.93 -10.36
N ALA A 16 5.31 25.64 -11.26
CA ALA A 16 6.76 25.84 -11.22
C ALA A 16 7.05 27.24 -10.67
N SER A 17 7.94 27.32 -9.69
CA SER A 17 8.49 28.59 -9.20
C SER A 17 9.36 29.26 -10.29
N SER A 18 9.71 30.53 -10.08
CA SER A 18 10.60 31.29 -10.98
C SER A 18 11.99 30.66 -11.17
N THR A 19 12.38 29.73 -10.29
CA THR A 19 13.63 28.96 -10.38
C THR A 19 13.44 27.59 -11.05
N GLY A 20 12.23 27.26 -11.50
CA GLY A 20 11.89 25.98 -12.13
C GLY A 20 11.57 24.86 -11.13
N ALA A 21 11.71 25.10 -9.82
CA ALA A 21 11.35 24.11 -8.81
C ALA A 21 9.83 23.96 -8.70
N SER A 22 9.35 22.72 -8.51
CA SER A 22 7.92 22.45 -8.30
C SER A 22 7.44 23.00 -6.95
N GLU A 23 6.29 23.68 -6.97
CA GLU A 23 5.63 24.24 -5.79
C GLU A 23 4.20 23.68 -5.70
N PHE A 24 3.80 23.30 -4.49
CA PHE A 24 2.49 22.72 -4.19
C PHE A 24 1.75 23.57 -3.16
N ARG A 25 0.46 23.82 -3.37
CA ARG A 25 -0.37 24.60 -2.46
C ARG A 25 -1.72 23.93 -2.20
N ILE A 26 -2.17 23.99 -0.94
CA ILE A 26 -3.53 23.63 -0.50
C ILE A 26 -4.13 24.85 0.18
N ASP A 27 -5.29 25.31 -0.28
CA ASP A 27 -6.01 26.47 0.25
C ASP A 27 -5.09 27.72 0.40
N GLY A 28 -4.23 27.92 -0.60
CA GLY A 28 -3.26 29.03 -0.66
C GLY A 28 -1.97 28.83 0.14
N ARG A 29 -1.86 27.79 0.98
CA ARG A 29 -0.67 27.50 1.78
C ARG A 29 0.29 26.58 1.02
N VAL A 30 1.57 26.95 0.96
CA VAL A 30 2.64 26.09 0.42
C VAL A 30 2.83 24.88 1.33
N VAL A 31 2.83 23.69 0.73
CA VAL A 31 3.00 22.40 1.39
C VAL A 31 4.04 21.57 0.66
N ASN A 32 4.55 20.54 1.31
CA ASN A 32 5.44 19.59 0.63
C ASN A 32 4.64 18.62 -0.26
N TRP A 33 5.37 17.79 -1.00
CA TRP A 33 4.77 16.80 -1.89
C TRP A 33 3.92 15.76 -1.16
N ASP A 34 4.36 15.29 0.02
CA ASP A 34 3.66 14.23 0.76
C ASP A 34 2.31 14.71 1.31
N GLU A 35 2.26 15.94 1.81
CA GLU A 35 1.02 16.60 2.26
C GLU A 35 0.07 16.85 1.07
N TYR A 36 0.60 17.34 -0.05
CA TYR A 36 -0.17 17.55 -1.28
C TYR A 36 -0.77 16.25 -1.80
N ASN A 37 0.06 15.21 -1.95
CA ASN A 37 -0.36 13.89 -2.41
C ASN A 37 -1.28 13.20 -1.40
N GLY A 38 -1.09 13.43 -0.09
CA GLY A 38 -2.03 13.02 0.96
C GLY A 38 -3.40 13.66 0.81
N LYS A 39 -3.46 14.95 0.51
CA LYS A 39 -4.72 15.64 0.25
C LYS A 39 -5.42 15.12 -1.00
N LEU A 40 -4.70 14.91 -2.10
CA LEU A 40 -5.26 14.29 -3.31
C LEU A 40 -5.81 12.89 -3.04
N ARG A 41 -5.08 12.06 -2.29
CA ARG A 41 -5.56 10.73 -1.87
C ARG A 41 -6.84 10.82 -1.05
N SER A 42 -6.97 11.79 -0.14
CA SER A 42 -8.21 12.00 0.64
C SER A 42 -9.43 12.36 -0.23
N LEU A 43 -9.20 12.84 -1.45
CA LEU A 43 -10.22 13.16 -2.45
C LEU A 43 -10.45 12.01 -3.46
N GLY A 44 -9.80 10.86 -3.29
CA GLY A 44 -9.88 9.72 -4.22
C GLY A 44 -8.99 9.84 -5.46
N ILE A 45 -8.10 10.83 -5.50
CA ILE A 45 -7.17 11.08 -6.61
C ILE A 45 -5.85 10.38 -6.29
N LEU A 46 -5.62 9.21 -6.90
CA LEU A 46 -4.42 8.40 -6.68
C LEU A 46 -3.41 8.65 -7.81
N VAL A 47 -2.48 9.59 -7.60
CA VAL A 47 -1.52 10.00 -8.63
C VAL A 47 -0.65 8.84 -9.13
N LYS A 48 -0.15 8.00 -8.23
CA LYS A 48 0.65 6.81 -8.61
C LYS A 48 -0.16 5.79 -9.40
N ALA A 49 -1.41 5.56 -8.97
CA ALA A 49 -2.31 4.62 -9.62
C ALA A 49 -2.87 5.13 -10.96
N ARG A 50 -2.82 6.45 -11.19
CA ARG A 50 -3.44 7.13 -12.33
C ARG A 50 -4.90 6.70 -12.52
N ASN A 51 -5.62 6.50 -11.42
CA ASN A 51 -6.98 5.95 -11.42
C ASN A 51 -8.04 6.83 -12.10
N PHE A 52 -7.68 8.08 -12.48
CA PHE A 52 -8.57 9.07 -13.08
C PHE A 52 -8.13 9.53 -14.48
N LEU A 53 -7.03 8.98 -15.02
CA LEU A 53 -6.50 9.37 -16.33
C LEU A 53 -6.69 8.22 -17.32
N VAL A 54 -7.18 8.57 -18.51
CA VAL A 54 -7.23 7.66 -19.66
C VAL A 54 -6.56 8.37 -20.82
N PHE A 55 -5.40 7.88 -21.21
CA PHE A 55 -4.67 8.31 -22.40
C PHE A 55 -5.08 7.47 -23.61
N GLN A 56 -4.81 8.01 -24.80
CA GLN A 56 -4.99 7.26 -26.04
C GLN A 56 -4.11 6.00 -26.00
N GLY A 57 -4.72 4.83 -26.19
CA GLY A 57 -4.05 3.52 -26.11
C GLY A 57 -4.10 2.85 -24.74
N ASP A 58 -4.60 3.52 -23.69
CA ASP A 58 -4.69 2.91 -22.34
C ASP A 58 -5.65 1.72 -22.30
N VAL A 59 -6.72 1.75 -23.11
CA VAL A 59 -7.67 0.62 -23.20
C VAL A 59 -6.96 -0.63 -23.72
N GLU A 60 -6.14 -0.50 -24.77
CA GLU A 60 -5.36 -1.60 -25.33
C GLU A 60 -4.29 -2.07 -24.33
N SER A 61 -3.60 -1.12 -23.68
CA SER A 61 -2.57 -1.43 -22.68
C SER A 61 -3.12 -2.16 -21.45
N ILE A 62 -4.33 -1.81 -20.99
CA ILE A 62 -5.02 -2.50 -19.90
C ILE A 62 -5.46 -3.89 -20.35
N ALA A 63 -6.02 -4.01 -21.55
CA ALA A 63 -6.46 -5.28 -22.11
C ALA A 63 -5.30 -6.26 -22.34
N SER A 64 -4.09 -5.76 -22.59
CA SER A 64 -2.89 -6.59 -22.80
C SER A 64 -2.17 -7.01 -21.52
N LYS A 65 -2.61 -6.56 -20.33
CA LYS A 65 -1.95 -6.93 -19.06
C LYS A 65 -2.07 -8.41 -18.79
N ASN A 66 -0.98 -9.02 -18.34
CA ASN A 66 -1.04 -10.38 -17.83
C ASN A 66 -1.64 -10.41 -16.40
N PRO A 67 -2.05 -11.59 -15.88
CA PRO A 67 -2.69 -11.68 -14.57
C PRO A 67 -1.89 -11.09 -13.40
N LYS A 68 -0.55 -11.16 -13.45
CA LYS A 68 0.31 -10.59 -12.40
C LYS A 68 0.30 -9.07 -12.43
N GLU A 69 0.42 -8.49 -13.63
CA GLU A 69 0.37 -7.03 -13.83
C GLU A 69 -1.00 -6.47 -13.47
N PHE A 70 -2.07 -7.20 -13.79
CA PHE A 70 -3.43 -6.81 -13.43
C PHE A 70 -3.64 -6.84 -11.92
N THR A 71 -3.12 -7.87 -11.24
CA THR A 71 -3.15 -7.94 -9.76
C THR A 71 -2.38 -6.78 -9.15
N ALA A 72 -1.17 -6.48 -9.64
CA ALA A 72 -0.40 -5.33 -9.14
C ALA A 72 -1.13 -3.99 -9.35
N LEU A 73 -1.82 -3.81 -10.48
CA LEU A 73 -2.65 -2.63 -10.71
C LEU A 73 -3.80 -2.54 -9.69
N LEU A 74 -4.45 -3.66 -9.40
CA LEU A 74 -5.54 -3.73 -8.41
C LEU A 74 -5.03 -3.35 -7.01
N GLU A 75 -3.91 -3.93 -6.57
CA GLU A 75 -3.28 -3.65 -5.28
C GLU A 75 -2.85 -2.18 -5.13
N GLN A 76 -2.43 -1.55 -6.23
CA GLN A 76 -2.08 -0.13 -6.25
C GLN A 76 -3.33 0.77 -6.16
N ILE A 77 -4.45 0.38 -6.77
CA ILE A 77 -5.72 1.12 -6.70
C ILE A 77 -6.38 0.97 -5.33
N SER A 78 -6.33 -0.23 -4.73
CA SER A 78 -6.84 -0.47 -3.37
C SER A 78 -5.98 0.19 -2.29
N GLY A 79 -4.70 0.44 -2.59
CA GLY A 79 -3.70 0.94 -1.64
C GLY A 79 -3.06 -0.16 -0.77
N SER A 80 -3.39 -1.43 -1.00
CA SER A 80 -2.81 -2.55 -0.25
C SER A 80 -1.34 -2.81 -0.58
N GLU A 81 -0.83 -2.25 -1.69
CA GLU A 81 0.60 -2.28 -2.02
C GLU A 81 1.48 -1.70 -0.88
N GLU A 82 0.99 -0.72 -0.12
CA GLU A 82 1.73 -0.13 1.02
C GLU A 82 1.97 -1.15 2.15
N LEU A 83 1.12 -2.19 2.26
CA LEU A 83 1.22 -3.24 3.28
C LEU A 83 2.13 -4.39 2.85
N LYS A 84 2.51 -4.46 1.57
CA LYS A 84 3.27 -5.59 1.00
C LYS A 84 4.54 -5.88 1.79
N ARG A 85 5.32 -4.85 2.09
CA ARG A 85 6.59 -5.00 2.80
C ARG A 85 6.39 -5.54 4.22
N GLU A 86 5.43 -4.97 4.95
CA GLU A 86 5.13 -5.43 6.31
C GLU A 86 4.60 -6.86 6.30
N TYR A 87 3.76 -7.21 5.32
CA TYR A 87 3.29 -8.57 5.11
C TYR A 87 4.45 -9.54 4.89
N ASP A 88 5.34 -9.26 3.94
CA ASP A 88 6.49 -10.11 3.60
C ASP A 88 7.41 -10.30 4.84
N ASP A 89 7.69 -9.22 5.58
CA ASP A 89 8.49 -9.26 6.81
C ASP A 89 7.84 -10.10 7.93
N LEU A 90 6.51 -10.02 8.07
CA LEU A 90 5.75 -10.79 9.07
C LEU A 90 5.60 -12.26 8.67
N GLU A 91 5.45 -12.53 7.37
CA GLU A 91 5.38 -13.89 6.83
C GLU A 91 6.70 -14.64 7.08
N GLU A 92 7.84 -13.99 6.87
CA GLU A 92 9.15 -14.56 7.20
C GLU A 92 9.29 -14.84 8.71
N LYS A 93 8.93 -13.88 9.56
CA LYS A 93 8.99 -14.05 11.02
C LYS A 93 8.10 -15.19 11.49
N LYS A 94 6.90 -15.32 10.91
CA LYS A 94 5.98 -16.42 11.18
C LYS A 94 6.61 -17.76 10.81
N ALA A 95 7.17 -17.88 9.61
CA ALA A 95 7.82 -19.12 9.15
C ALA A 95 8.96 -19.55 10.07
N VAL A 96 9.82 -18.61 10.49
CA VAL A 96 10.92 -18.87 11.44
C VAL A 96 10.39 -19.32 12.80
N ALA A 97 9.29 -18.72 13.29
CA ALA A 97 8.69 -19.12 14.57
C ALA A 97 8.06 -20.51 14.50
N GLU A 98 7.40 -20.84 13.40
CA GLU A 98 6.80 -22.16 13.15
C GLU A 98 7.89 -23.25 13.08
N GLU A 99 9.00 -22.99 12.38
CA GLU A 99 10.13 -23.91 12.31
C GLU A 99 10.73 -24.17 13.71
N LYS A 100 10.98 -23.10 14.49
CA LYS A 100 11.49 -23.22 15.86
C LYS A 100 10.55 -24.04 16.75
N SER A 101 9.24 -23.81 16.66
CA SER A 101 8.23 -24.54 17.41
C SER A 101 8.24 -26.04 17.06
N ALA A 102 8.27 -26.36 15.76
CA ALA A 102 8.36 -27.73 15.27
C ALA A 102 9.61 -28.45 15.77
N LEU A 103 10.77 -27.79 15.72
CA LEU A 103 12.05 -28.34 16.21
C LEU A 103 12.02 -28.61 17.73
N VAL A 104 11.50 -27.66 18.52
CA VAL A 104 11.38 -27.85 19.98
C VAL A 104 10.44 -29.01 20.31
N TYR A 105 9.30 -29.10 19.59
CA TYR A 105 8.35 -30.19 19.77
C TYR A 105 8.97 -31.55 19.42
N GLN A 106 9.71 -31.65 18.30
CA GLN A 106 10.42 -32.85 17.91
C GLN A 106 11.47 -33.27 18.96
N LYS A 107 12.30 -32.34 19.44
CA LYS A 107 13.27 -32.60 20.51
C LYS A 107 12.60 -33.12 21.78
N LYS A 108 11.49 -32.49 22.20
CA LYS A 108 10.71 -32.93 23.37
C LYS A 108 10.18 -34.35 23.18
N ARG A 109 9.65 -34.69 22.00
CA ARG A 109 9.19 -36.05 21.70
C ARG A 109 10.31 -37.07 21.79
N THR A 110 11.47 -36.79 21.21
CA THR A 110 12.64 -37.68 21.27
C THR A 110 13.07 -37.94 22.72
N ILE A 111 13.22 -36.88 23.54
CA ILE A 111 13.59 -37.02 24.95
C ILE A 111 12.56 -37.86 25.73
N VAL A 112 11.27 -37.68 25.46
CA VAL A 112 10.21 -38.48 26.11
C VAL A 112 10.27 -39.95 25.70
N MET A 113 10.57 -40.25 24.43
CA MET A 113 10.74 -41.63 23.96
C MET A 113 11.96 -42.30 24.58
N GLU A 114 13.10 -41.62 24.62
CA GLU A 114 14.33 -42.11 25.28
C GLU A 114 14.12 -42.39 26.77
N ARG A 115 13.39 -41.53 27.48
CA ARG A 115 13.05 -41.75 28.90
C ARG A 115 12.16 -42.97 29.11
N LYS A 116 11.26 -43.27 28.18
CA LYS A 116 10.41 -44.47 28.25
C LYS A 116 11.19 -45.75 27.98
N GLN A 117 12.18 -45.73 27.09
CA GLN A 117 13.01 -46.90 26.77
C GLN A 117 14.00 -47.28 27.88
N LYS A 118 14.35 -46.33 28.76
CA LYS A 118 15.28 -46.55 29.88
C LYS A 118 14.60 -46.97 31.20
N LYS A 119 13.28 -47.18 31.20
CA LYS A 119 12.52 -47.76 32.31
C LYS A 119 12.14 -49.18 31.97
#